data_AF-F2DWB5-F1
#
_entry.id   AF-F2DWB5-F1
#
_cell.length_a   1.000
_cell.length_b   1.000
_cell.length_c   1.000
_cell.angle_alpha   90.00
_cell.angle_beta   90.00
_cell.angle_gamma   90.00
#
_symmetry.space_group_name_H-M   'P 1'
#
loop_
_entity.id
_entity.type
_entity.pdbx_description
1 polymer ?
#
loop_
_entity_poly.entity_id
_entity_poly.type
_entity_poly.pdbx_seq_one_letter_code
_entity_poly.pdbx_strand_id
1 'polypeptide(L)' 'AMQVDTTLLGLTKEEAEKKPYIASMGVYIFKKEILLNLLRWRFPSANDFGSEIIPAAAREINVKRGI' A
#
# COMPACT_ATOMS: atom_id res chain seq x y z
N ALA A 1 0.32 -0.44 -12.55
CA ALA A 1 1.23 -0.37 -11.38
C ALA A 1 1.62 1.07 -11.15
N MET A 2 1.77 1.50 -9.89
CA MET A 2 2.13 2.89 -9.56
C MET A 2 3.65 2.99 -9.49
N GLN A 3 4.26 3.85 -10.31
CA GLN A 3 5.70 4.10 -10.24
C GLN A 3 6.04 4.79 -8.92
N VAL A 4 7.19 4.44 -8.36
CA VAL A 4 7.73 5.06 -7.15
C VAL A 4 9.19 5.43 -7.38
N ASP A 5 9.64 6.47 -6.70
CA ASP A 5 11.07 6.81 -6.68
C ASP A 5 11.80 5.80 -5.79
N THR A 6 12.36 4.78 -6.42
CA THR A 6 13.09 3.73 -5.70
C THR A 6 14.49 4.16 -5.26
N THR A 7 14.95 5.36 -5.61
CA THR A 7 16.22 5.89 -5.05
C THR A 7 16.12 6.11 -3.54
N LEU A 8 14.92 6.39 -3.03
CA LEU A 8 14.60 6.44 -1.61
C LEU A 8 14.82 5.09 -0.90
N LEU A 9 14.84 3.99 -1.66
CA LEU A 9 15.06 2.64 -1.17
C LEU A 9 16.53 2.19 -1.33
N GLY A 10 17.43 3.12 -1.63
CA GLY A 10 18.86 2.86 -1.77
C GLY A 10 19.29 2.36 -3.14
N LEU A 11 18.41 2.36 -4.15
CA LEU A 11 18.80 2.06 -5.53
C LEU A 11 19.53 3.26 -6.16
N THR A 12 20.54 2.97 -6.98
CA THR A 12 21.14 4.01 -7.82
C THR A 12 20.14 4.54 -8.83
N LYS A 13 20.39 5.73 -9.39
CA LYS A 13 19.51 6.34 -10.39
C LYS A 13 19.27 5.42 -11.61
N GLU A 14 20.32 4.78 -12.12
CA GLU A 14 20.23 3.86 -13.26
C GLU A 14 19.42 2.60 -12.93
N GLU A 15 19.55 2.07 -11.70
CA GLU A 15 18.74 0.94 -11.27
C GLU A 15 17.29 1.32 -11.01
N ALA A 16 17.04 2.53 -10.50
CA ALA A 16 15.69 3.04 -10.27
C ALA A 16 14.91 3.24 -11.58
N GLU A 17 15.58 3.70 -12.64
CA GLU A 17 14.98 3.78 -13.99
C GLU A 17 14.59 2.40 -14.53
N LYS A 18 15.40 1.36 -14.24
CA LYS A 18 15.12 -0.03 -14.65
C LYS A 18 14.09 -0.73 -13.76
N LYS A 19 14.00 -0.35 -12.49
CA LYS A 19 13.14 -0.96 -11.47
C LYS A 19 12.25 0.10 -10.77
N PRO A 20 11.41 0.86 -11.49
CA PRO A 20 10.67 1.99 -10.92
C PRO A 20 9.40 1.55 -10.14
N TYR A 21 9.33 0.29 -9.71
CA TYR A 21 8.15 -0.30 -9.08
C TYR A 21 8.54 -1.07 -7.82
N ILE A 22 7.68 -0.97 -6.81
CA ILE A 22 7.74 -1.79 -5.60
C ILE A 22 6.59 -2.79 -5.57
N ALA A 23 6.90 -4.01 -5.13
CA ALA A 23 5.90 -5.00 -4.79
C ALA A 23 5.53 -4.87 -3.31
N SER A 24 4.26 -5.08 -2.98
CA SER A 24 3.85 -5.16 -1.57
C SER A 24 4.51 -6.36 -0.89
N MET A 25 5.03 -6.16 0.32
CA MET A 25 5.57 -7.25 1.16
C MET A 25 4.48 -7.97 1.97
N GLY A 26 3.23 -7.51 1.93
CA GLY A 26 2.13 -8.09 2.71
C GLY A 26 2.13 -7.72 4.21
N VAL A 27 2.95 -6.75 4.61
CA VAL A 27 3.01 -6.25 5.99
C VAL A 27 2.41 -4.85 6.04
N TYR A 28 1.45 -4.63 6.93
CA TYR A 28 0.69 -3.38 7.03
C TYR A 28 0.51 -2.98 8.50
N ILE A 29 0.60 -1.67 8.77
CA ILE A 29 0.40 -1.10 10.11
C ILE A 29 -0.84 -0.22 10.08
N PHE A 30 -1.74 -0.41 11.05
CA PHE A 30 -2.98 0.35 11.15
C PHE A 30 -3.18 0.90 12.56
N LYS A 31 -3.82 2.07 12.66
CA LYS A 31 -4.55 2.43 13.87
C LYS A 31 -5.69 1.43 14.06
N LYS A 32 -5.87 0.93 15.29
CA LYS A 32 -6.90 -0.07 15.62
C LYS A 32 -8.30 0.33 15.15
N GLU A 33 -8.70 1.58 15.38
CA GLU A 33 -10.02 2.10 14.98
C GLU A 33 -10.24 2.07 13.46
N ILE A 34 -9.21 2.39 12.68
CA ILE A 34 -9.26 2.39 11.22
C ILE A 34 -9.40 0.96 10.71
N LEU A 35 -8.63 0.02 11.27
CA LEU A 35 -8.72 -1.39 10.90
C LEU A 35 -10.13 -1.94 11.15
N LEU A 36 -10.72 -1.64 12.32
CA LEU A 36 -12.09 -2.07 12.63
C LEU A 36 -13.12 -1.46 11.68
N ASN A 37 -12.96 -0.19 11.31
CA ASN A 37 -13.86 0.46 10.37
C ASN A 37 -13.77 -0.16 8.96
N LEU A 38 -12.55 -0.43 8.48
CA LEU A 38 -12.31 -1.07 7.20
C LEU A 38 -12.98 -2.45 7.13
N LEU A 39 -12.79 -3.27 8.16
CA LEU A 39 -13.27 -4.66 8.16
C LEU A 39 -14.76 -4.80 8.44
N ARG A 40 -15.35 -3.95 9.29
CA ARG A 40 -16.76 -4.12 9.71
C ARG A 40 -17.74 -3.33 8.85
N TRP A 41 -17.33 -2.16 8.36
CA TRP A 41 -18.28 -1.20 7.78
C TRP A 41 -17.98 -0.88 6.32
N ARG A 42 -16.70 -0.73 5.94
CA ARG A 42 -16.36 -0.35 4.56
C ARG A 42 -16.22 -1.51 3.59
N PHE A 43 -15.54 -2.57 4.00
CA PHE A 43 -15.27 -3.71 3.14
C PHE A 43 -15.64 -5.03 3.84
N PRO A 44 -16.90 -5.20 4.29
CA PRO A 44 -17.31 -6.35 5.10
C PRO A 44 -17.24 -7.69 4.36
N SER A 45 -17.24 -7.66 3.02
CA SER A 45 -17.15 -8.85 2.16
C SER A 45 -15.76 -9.09 1.57
N ALA A 46 -14.79 -8.21 1.84
CA ALA A 46 -13.43 -8.38 1.34
C ALA A 46 -12.70 -9.46 2.15
N ASN A 47 -11.93 -10.28 1.45
CA ASN A 47 -11.21 -11.42 2.03
C ASN A 47 -9.70 -11.21 1.99
N ASP A 48 -9.20 -10.33 1.13
CA ASP A 48 -7.77 -10.10 0.96
C ASP A 48 -7.35 -8.64 1.15
N PHE A 49 -6.29 -8.43 1.95
CA PHE A 49 -5.78 -7.09 2.19
C PHE A 49 -5.03 -6.52 0.97
N GLY A 50 -4.18 -7.33 0.32
CA GLY A 50 -3.25 -6.84 -0.70
C GLY A 50 -3.92 -6.45 -2.01
N SER A 51 -4.99 -7.15 -2.38
CA SER A 51 -5.69 -7.04 -3.66
C SER A 51 -7.05 -6.35 -3.57
N GLU A 52 -7.72 -6.38 -2.40
CA GLU A 52 -9.05 -5.77 -2.24
C GLU A 52 -9.01 -4.56 -1.30
N ILE A 53 -8.70 -4.77 -0.01
CA ILE A 53 -8.85 -3.73 1.02
C ILE A 53 -7.86 -2.56 0.80
N ILE A 54 -6.56 -2.83 0.65
CA ILE A 54 -5.55 -1.76 0.51
C ILE A 54 -5.75 -0.96 -0.78
N PRO A 55 -5.96 -1.58 -1.97
CA PRO A 55 -6.22 -0.83 -3.19
C PRO A 55 -7.49 0.03 -3.12
N ALA A 56 -8.56 -0.45 -2.48
CA ALA A 56 -9.78 0.34 -2.28
C ALA A 56 -9.57 1.47 -1.27
N ALA A 57 -8.98 1.18 -0.11
CA ALA A 57 -8.72 2.15 0.93
C ALA A 57 -7.76 3.26 0.48
N ALA A 58 -6.75 2.96 -0.34
CA ALA A 58 -5.80 3.96 -0.84
C ALA A 58 -6.43 5.02 -1.76
N ARG A 59 -7.62 4.77 -2.33
CA ARG A 59 -8.36 5.75 -3.12
C ARG A 59 -9.17 6.72 -2.26
N GLU A 60 -9.60 6.27 -1.08
CA GLU A 60 -10.54 7.01 -0.22
C GLU A 60 -9.86 7.58 1.04
N ILE A 61 -8.77 6.97 1.47
CA ILE A 61 -8.07 7.25 2.71
C ILE A 61 -6.64 7.63 2.37
N ASN A 62 -6.12 8.63 3.06
CA ASN A 62 -4.75 9.09 2.91
C ASN A 62 -3.78 8.02 3.49
N VAL A 63 -3.56 6.95 2.73
CA VAL A 63 -2.62 5.88 3.06
C VAL A 63 -1.21 6.42 2.83
N LYS A 64 -0.54 6.83 3.92
CA LYS A 64 0.89 7.13 3.85
C LYS A 64 1.65 5.82 3.66
N ARG A 65 2.35 5.71 2.54
CA ARG A 65 3.34 4.66 2.35
C ARG A 65 4.54 5.05 3.19
N GLY A 66 4.85 4.26 4.21
CA GLY A 66 6.05 4.43 5.02
C GLY A 66 7.25 3.93 4.25
N ILE A 67 7.78 4.77 3.37
CA ILE A 67 9.08 4.66 2.71
C ILE A 67 9.67 6.06 2.63
#